data_AF-A0A7Z9S4H4-F1
#
_entry.id   AF-A0A7Z9S4H4-F1
#
_cell.length_a   1.000
_cell.length_b   1.000
_cell.length_c   1.000
_cell.angle_alpha   90.00
_cell.angle_beta   90.00
_cell.angle_gamma   90.00
#
_symmetry.space_group_name_H-M   'P 1'
#
loop_
_entity.id
_entity.type
_entity.pdbx_description
1 polymer ?
#
loop_
_entity_poly.entity_id
_entity_poly.type
_entity_poly.pdbx_seq_one_letter_code
_entity_poly.pdbx_strand_id
1 'polypeptide(L)'
;MQHTIEILLPIFGFLVCGYGAGRFGLISDEGIKGIMTFILYFAIPALLFRIVVSNELPGLDDLSVLLAYFGGCVVVFTASVLFGRAVFKLPLDQLGILGMGGMYSNSVLLGLPLVFTAFGDDGMIPVLLIIS
;
A
#
# COMPACT_ATOMS: atom_id res chain seq x y z
N MET A 1 1.87 17.45 -11.91
CA MET A 1 1.22 17.76 -10.62
C MET A 1 -0.30 17.68 -10.69
N GLN A 2 -0.96 18.19 -11.74
CA GLN A 2 -2.44 18.16 -11.87
C GLN A 2 -3.03 16.74 -11.87
N HIS A 3 -2.45 15.81 -12.65
CA HIS A 3 -2.87 14.40 -12.67
C HIS A 3 -2.74 13.68 -11.33
N THR A 4 -1.75 14.02 -10.51
CA THR A 4 -1.56 13.37 -9.21
C THR A 4 -2.73 13.67 -8.28
N ILE A 5 -3.22 14.92 -8.26
CA ILE A 5 -4.35 15.31 -7.41
C ILE A 5 -5.64 14.62 -7.87
N GLU A 6 -5.86 14.51 -9.19
CA GLU A 6 -7.03 13.83 -9.77
C GLU A 6 -7.10 12.35 -9.40
N ILE A 7 -5.94 11.68 -9.33
CA ILE A 7 -5.83 10.27 -8.93
C ILE A 7 -6.02 10.09 -7.42
N LEU A 8 -5.44 10.98 -6.61
CA LEU A 8 -5.44 10.84 -5.15
C LEU A 8 -6.79 11.24 -4.54
N LEU A 9 -7.44 12.28 -5.08
CA LEU A 9 -8.63 12.88 -4.48
C LEU A 9 -9.77 11.88 -4.24
N PRO A 10 -10.13 10.97 -5.17
CA PRO A 10 -11.17 9.98 -4.94
C PRO A 10 -10.82 9.03 -3.78
N ILE A 11 -9.57 8.56 -3.71
CA ILE A 11 -9.12 7.60 -2.70
C ILE A 11 -9.16 8.23 -1.31
N PHE A 12 -8.61 9.45 -1.16
CA PHE A 12 -8.67 10.18 0.09
C PHE A 12 -10.11 10.61 0.44
N GLY A 13 -10.95 10.90 -0.55
CA GLY A 13 -12.38 11.14 -0.37
C GLY A 13 -13.08 9.95 0.29
N PHE A 14 -12.89 8.75 -0.24
CA PHE A 14 -13.44 7.52 0.36
C PHE A 14 -12.88 7.25 1.76
N LEU A 15 -11.59 7.50 2.00
CA LEU A 15 -10.99 7.41 3.34
C LEU A 15 -11.68 8.35 4.35
N VAL A 16 -11.92 9.60 3.98
CA VAL A 16 -12.62 10.57 4.83
C VAL A 16 -14.06 10.14 5.08
N CYS A 17 -14.77 9.63 4.06
CA CYS A 17 -16.10 9.08 4.23
C CYS A 17 -16.12 7.89 5.19
N GLY A 18 -15.18 6.95 5.04
CA GLY A 18 -15.06 5.79 5.94
C GLY A 18 -14.74 6.20 7.38
N TYR A 19 -13.80 7.15 7.55
CA TYR A 19 -13.50 7.74 8.87
C TYR A 19 -14.74 8.40 9.49
N GLY A 20 -15.48 9.20 8.71
CA GLY A 20 -16.73 9.82 9.15
C GLY A 20 -17.76 8.79 9.56
N ALA A 21 -17.95 7.73 8.77
CA ALA A 21 -18.90 6.66 9.07
C ALA A 21 -18.59 5.96 10.40
N GLY A 22 -17.32 5.67 10.68
CA GLY A 22 -16.90 5.15 11.99
C GLY A 22 -17.04 6.18 13.11
N ARG A 23 -16.61 7.43 12.88
CA ARG A 23 -16.60 8.50 13.88
C ARG A 23 -18.00 8.90 14.36
N PHE A 24 -18.99 8.82 13.47
CA PHE A 24 -20.40 9.12 13.75
C PHE A 24 -21.21 7.86 14.12
N GLY A 25 -20.59 6.68 14.19
CA GLY A 25 -21.27 5.43 14.55
C GLY A 25 -22.31 4.99 13.52
N LEU A 26 -22.16 5.36 12.25
CA LEU A 26 -23.04 4.90 11.16
C LEU A 26 -22.86 3.40 10.89
N ILE A 27 -21.73 2.83 11.29
CA ILE A 27 -21.42 1.40 11.23
C ILE A 27 -20.92 0.98 12.61
N SER A 28 -21.44 -0.12 13.15
CA SER A 28 -20.97 -0.65 14.44
C SER A 28 -19.56 -1.22 14.34
N ASP A 29 -18.86 -1.34 15.47
CA ASP A 29 -17.53 -1.95 15.53
C ASP A 29 -17.54 -3.39 15.02
N GLU A 30 -18.60 -4.16 15.29
CA GLU A 30 -18.80 -5.50 14.73
C GLU A 30 -18.96 -5.45 13.21
N GLY A 31 -19.67 -4.46 12.68
CA GLY A 31 -19.84 -4.25 11.24
C GLY A 31 -18.51 -3.94 10.55
N ILE A 32 -17.71 -3.05 11.15
CA ILE A 32 -16.36 -2.71 10.65
C ILE A 32 -15.47 -3.97 10.65
N LYS A 33 -15.48 -4.76 11.72
CA LYS A 33 -14.74 -6.03 11.79
C LYS A 33 -15.20 -7.01 10.72
N GLY A 34 -16.51 -7.14 10.50
CA GLY A 34 -17.07 -8.00 9.47
C GLY A 34 -16.61 -7.61 8.07
N ILE A 35 -16.66 -6.31 7.75
CA ILE A 35 -16.18 -5.76 6.48
C ILE A 35 -14.69 -6.02 6.30
N MET A 36 -13.87 -5.75 7.32
CA MET A 36 -12.42 -6.00 7.26
C MET A 36 -12.09 -7.47 7.04
N THR A 37 -12.76 -8.38 7.74
CA THR A 37 -12.60 -9.83 7.51
C THR A 37 -12.95 -10.21 6.08
N PHE A 38 -14.07 -9.72 5.54
CA PHE A 38 -14.44 -9.97 4.16
C PHE A 38 -13.38 -9.45 3.18
N ILE A 39 -12.89 -8.23 3.38
CA ILE A 39 -11.88 -7.61 2.50
C ILE A 39 -10.60 -8.43 2.50
N LEU A 40 -10.08 -8.77 3.69
CA LEU A 40 -8.78 -9.44 3.83
C LEU A 40 -8.81 -10.90 3.39
N TYR A 41 -9.89 -11.62 3.68
CA TYR A 41 -9.95 -13.08 3.44
C TYR A 41 -10.65 -13.47 2.13
N PHE A 42 -11.46 -12.60 1.55
CA PHE A 42 -12.22 -12.93 0.34
C PHE A 42 -11.92 -11.94 -0.81
N ALA A 43 -12.14 -10.64 -0.60
CA ALA A 43 -12.07 -9.67 -1.68
C ALA A 43 -10.65 -9.51 -2.24
N ILE A 44 -9.65 -9.33 -1.37
CA ILE A 44 -8.24 -9.19 -1.78
C ILE A 44 -7.75 -10.47 -2.47
N PRO A 45 -7.89 -11.68 -1.90
CA PRO A 45 -7.47 -12.90 -2.58
C PRO A 45 -8.17 -13.10 -3.94
N ALA A 46 -9.47 -12.81 -4.02
CA ALA A 46 -10.21 -12.91 -5.27
C ALA A 46 -9.72 -11.89 -6.32
N LEU A 47 -9.41 -10.66 -5.90
CA LEU A 47 -8.83 -9.64 -6.77
C LEU A 47 -7.46 -10.08 -7.30
N LEU A 48 -6.56 -10.52 -6.42
CA LEU A 48 -5.22 -11.00 -6.81
C LEU A 48 -5.33 -12.18 -7.79
N PHE A 49 -6.20 -13.16 -7.49
CA PHE A 49 -6.46 -14.29 -8.37
C PHE A 49 -6.99 -13.84 -9.74
N ARG A 50 -7.95 -12.90 -9.76
CA ARG A 50 -8.48 -12.34 -11.01
C ARG A 50 -7.39 -11.67 -11.84
N ILE A 51 -6.50 -10.88 -11.21
CA ILE A 51 -5.40 -10.21 -11.93
C ILE A 51 -4.46 -11.27 -12.53
N VAL A 52 -4.11 -12.33 -11.79
CA VAL A 52 -3.23 -13.41 -12.28
C VAL A 52 -3.86 -14.16 -13.45
N VAL A 53 -5.16 -14.48 -13.41
CA VAL A 53 -5.82 -15.28 -14.46
C VAL A 53 -6.20 -14.44 -15.69
N SER A 54 -6.44 -13.14 -15.53
CA SER A 54 -6.87 -12.26 -16.62
C SER A 54 -5.70 -11.68 -17.42
N ASN A 55 -4.46 -11.88 -16.98
CA ASN A 55 -3.28 -11.24 -17.54
C ASN A 55 -2.19 -12.27 -17.82
N GLU A 56 -1.42 -12.05 -18.89
CA GLU A 56 -0.18 -12.80 -19.10
C GLU A 56 0.84 -12.34 -18.06
N LEU A 57 1.41 -13.28 -17.29
CA LEU A 57 2.43 -12.95 -16.32
C LEU A 57 3.62 -12.32 -17.05
N PRO A 58 4.11 -11.17 -16.60
CA PRO A 58 5.21 -10.49 -17.24
C PRO A 58 6.45 -11.38 -17.16
N GLY A 59 7.24 -11.41 -18.23
CA GLY A 59 8.60 -11.95 -18.14
C GLY A 59 9.36 -11.22 -17.03
N LEU A 60 10.32 -11.90 -16.39
CA LEU A 60 11.22 -11.30 -15.38
C LEU A 60 12.16 -10.23 -15.95
N ASP A 61 11.90 -9.75 -17.16
CA ASP A 61 12.80 -8.95 -17.97
C ASP A 61 12.77 -7.47 -17.57
N ASP A 62 11.68 -6.99 -16.96
CA ASP A 62 11.58 -5.62 -16.46
C ASP A 62 11.74 -5.54 -14.93
N LEU A 63 12.98 -5.71 -14.47
CA LEU A 63 13.36 -5.52 -13.06
C LEU A 63 13.22 -4.06 -12.58
N SER A 64 12.91 -3.11 -13.47
CA SER A 64 12.92 -1.69 -13.15
C SER A 64 11.90 -1.33 -12.08
N VAL A 65 10.71 -1.93 -12.13
CA VAL A 65 9.65 -1.71 -11.14
C VAL A 65 10.03 -2.28 -9.78
N LEU A 66 10.63 -3.47 -9.77
CA LEU A 66 11.14 -4.11 -8.56
C LEU A 66 12.20 -3.24 -7.90
N LEU A 67 13.17 -2.77 -8.69
CA LEU A 67 14.26 -1.91 -8.22
C LEU A 67 13.74 -0.53 -7.77
N ALA A 68 12.75 0.04 -8.45
CA ALA A 68 12.14 1.30 -8.03
C ALA A 68 11.44 1.17 -6.67
N TYR A 69 10.66 0.10 -6.48
CA TYR A 69 9.97 -0.15 -5.22
C TYR A 69 10.93 -0.48 -4.08
N PHE A 70 11.75 -1.53 -4.23
CA PHE A 70 12.67 -1.97 -3.19
C PHE A 70 13.80 -0.96 -2.94
N GLY A 71 14.24 -0.24 -3.97
CA GLY A 71 15.14 0.90 -3.82
C GLY A 71 14.53 2.01 -2.99
N GLY A 72 13.27 2.38 -3.24
CA GLY A 72 12.52 3.32 -2.41
C GLY A 72 12.42 2.85 -0.95
N CYS A 73 12.12 1.56 -0.74
CA CYS A 73 12.09 0.94 0.59
C CYS A 73 13.43 1.09 1.33
N VAL A 74 14.56 0.78 0.68
CA VAL A 74 15.90 0.92 1.27
C VAL A 74 16.21 2.38 1.61
N VAL A 75 15.82 3.32 0.75
CA VAL A 75 16.00 4.76 0.98
C VAL A 75 15.21 5.21 2.21
N VAL A 76 13.92 4.84 2.30
CA VAL A 76 13.06 5.22 3.43
C VAL A 76 13.51 4.55 4.73
N PHE A 77 13.91 3.28 4.68
CA PHE A 77 14.47 2.56 5.82
C PHE A 77 15.72 3.28 6.34
N THR A 78 16.68 3.54 5.47
CA THR A 78 17.94 4.20 5.82
C THR A 78 17.69 5.61 6.35
N ALA A 79 16.81 6.38 5.70
CA ALA A 79 16.43 7.71 6.16
C ALA A 79 15.79 7.68 7.56
N SER A 80 14.88 6.73 7.81
CA SER A 80 14.22 6.55 9.11
C SER A 80 15.22 6.18 10.22
N VAL A 81 16.17 5.29 9.92
CA VAL A 81 17.25 4.91 10.85
C VAL A 81 18.19 6.08 11.14
N LEU A 82 18.64 6.79 10.10
CA LEU A 82 19.53 7.95 10.27
C LEU A 82 18.84 9.07 11.06
N PHE A 83 17.57 9.33 10.77
CA PHE A 83 16.76 10.29 11.49
C PHE A 83 16.59 9.90 12.97
N GLY A 84 16.24 8.63 13.23
CA GLY A 84 16.14 8.08 14.58
C GLY A 84 17.44 8.19 15.36
N ARG A 85 18.58 7.97 14.69
CA ARG A 85 19.91 8.04 15.30
C ARG A 85 20.33 9.48 15.58
N ALA A 86 20.09 10.39 14.64
CA ALA A 86 20.53 11.78 14.73
C ALA A 86 19.68 12.61 15.69
N VAL A 87 18.35 12.43 15.66
CA VAL A 87 17.41 13.27 16.44
C VAL A 87 17.14 12.67 17.81
N PHE A 88 16.86 11.37 17.86
CA PHE A 88 16.41 10.71 19.10
C PHE A 88 17.51 9.88 19.79
N LYS A 89 18.68 9.74 19.16
CA LYS A 89 19.84 8.98 19.69
C LYS A 89 19.49 7.55 20.12
N LEU A 90 18.56 6.94 19.41
CA LEU A 90 18.00 5.64 19.76
C LEU A 90 19.06 4.52 19.73
N PRO A 91 18.90 3.49 20.58
CA PRO A 91 19.69 2.26 20.50
C PRO A 91 19.30 1.41 19.27
N LEU A 92 20.17 0.47 18.89
CA LEU A 92 20.07 -0.26 17.62
C LEU A 92 18.79 -1.09 17.46
N ASP A 93 18.30 -1.67 18.55
CA ASP A 93 17.03 -2.40 18.63
C ASP A 93 15.85 -1.51 18.24
N GLN A 94 15.79 -0.28 18.76
CA GLN A 94 14.72 0.67 18.46
C GLN A 94 14.85 1.26 17.05
N LEU A 95 16.07 1.42 16.55
CA LEU A 95 16.30 1.87 15.18
C LEU A 95 15.83 0.84 14.15
N GLY A 96 16.03 -0.45 14.42
CA GLY A 96 15.50 -1.52 13.56
C GLY A 96 13.98 -1.46 13.47
N ILE A 97 13.30 -1.26 14.62
CA ILE A 97 11.85 -1.11 14.67
C ILE A 97 11.38 0.14 13.91
N LEU A 98 12.04 1.28 14.11
CA LEU A 98 11.70 2.53 13.43
C LEU A 98 11.91 2.43 11.92
N GLY A 99 13.03 1.85 11.48
CA GLY A 99 13.34 1.63 10.07
C GLY A 99 12.31 0.71 9.41
N MET A 100 11.98 -0.41 10.05
CA MET A 100 10.96 -1.33 9.57
C MET A 100 9.59 -0.64 9.51
N GLY A 101 9.19 0.08 10.55
CA GLY A 101 7.93 0.80 10.62
C GLY A 101 7.81 1.91 9.57
N GLY A 102 8.90 2.62 9.26
CA GLY A 102 8.93 3.66 8.24
C GLY A 102 8.88 3.12 6.81
N MET A 103 9.50 1.97 6.56
CA MET A 103 9.51 1.31 5.25
C MET A 103 8.23 0.53 4.96
N TYR A 104 7.51 0.07 5.98
CA TYR A 104 6.33 -0.77 5.82
C TYR A 104 5.20 -0.02 5.11
N SER A 105 4.96 -0.37 3.86
CA SER A 105 3.94 0.25 3.02
C SER A 105 2.61 -0.49 3.11
N ASN A 106 1.50 0.23 2.94
CA ASN A 106 0.19 -0.36 2.74
C ASN A 106 -0.06 -0.61 1.23
N SER A 107 0.72 -1.53 0.65
CA SER A 107 0.72 -1.78 -0.79
C SER A 107 -0.56 -2.45 -1.30
N VAL A 108 -1.30 -3.14 -0.43
CA VAL A 108 -2.54 -3.84 -0.81
C VAL A 108 -3.77 -2.93 -0.65
N LEU A 109 -4.03 -2.38 0.53
CA LEU A 109 -5.27 -1.63 0.77
C LEU A 109 -5.23 -0.23 0.16
N LEU A 110 -4.06 0.40 0.09
CA LEU A 110 -3.88 1.71 -0.54
C LEU A 110 -3.14 1.63 -1.87
N GLY A 111 -2.09 0.81 -1.96
CA GLY A 111 -1.28 0.71 -3.17
C GLY A 111 -2.06 0.21 -4.40
N LEU A 112 -2.87 -0.85 -4.27
CA LEU A 112 -3.69 -1.35 -5.39
C LEU A 112 -4.66 -0.28 -5.93
N PRO A 113 -5.52 0.37 -5.11
CA PRO A 113 -6.38 1.45 -5.59
C PRO A 113 -5.61 2.60 -6.25
N LEU A 114 -4.45 2.96 -5.68
CA LEU A 114 -3.60 4.04 -6.22
C LEU A 114 -3.09 3.70 -7.61
N VAL A 115 -2.50 2.51 -7.77
CA VAL A 115 -1.96 2.10 -9.07
C VAL A 115 -3.07 1.88 -10.08
N PHE A 116 -4.21 1.31 -9.67
CA PHE A 116 -5.35 1.12 -10.55
C PHE A 116 -5.91 2.45 -11.04
N THR A 117 -6.03 3.44 -10.15
CA THR A 117 -6.53 4.77 -10.53
C THR A 117 -5.53 5.53 -11.41
N ALA A 118 -4.23 5.31 -11.21
CA ALA A 118 -3.17 5.99 -11.96
C ALA A 118 -2.87 5.37 -13.33
N PHE A 119 -2.89 4.04 -13.42
CA PHE A 119 -2.37 3.27 -14.55
C PHE A 119 -3.37 2.24 -15.10
N GLY A 120 -4.57 2.14 -14.53
CA GLY A 120 -5.59 1.19 -14.97
C GLY A 120 -5.18 -0.27 -14.77
N ASP A 121 -5.70 -1.14 -15.63
CA ASP A 121 -5.40 -2.57 -15.63
C ASP A 121 -3.92 -2.86 -15.94
N ASP A 122 -3.29 -2.03 -16.79
CA ASP A 122 -1.87 -2.19 -17.19
C ASP A 122 -0.90 -2.07 -16.01
N GLY A 123 -1.25 -1.24 -15.01
CA GLY A 123 -0.45 -1.07 -13.79
C GLY A 123 -0.64 -2.19 -12.76
N MET A 124 -1.67 -3.04 -12.89
CA MET A 124 -1.95 -4.10 -11.91
C MET A 124 -0.95 -5.25 -11.99
N ILE A 125 -0.42 -5.52 -13.17
CA ILE A 125 0.57 -6.58 -13.37
C ILE A 125 1.88 -6.29 -12.61
N PRO A 126 2.53 -5.11 -12.75
CA PRO A 126 3.74 -4.81 -11.99
C PRO A 126 3.54 -4.78 -10.47
N VAL A 127 2.34 -4.46 -9.99
CA VAL A 127 2.02 -4.47 -8.57
C VAL A 127 1.98 -5.88 -7.99
N LEU A 128 1.52 -6.87 -8.78
CA LEU A 128 1.59 -8.27 -8.35
C LEU A 128 3.02 -8.70 -8.04
N LEU A 129 4.00 -8.30 -8.86
CA LEU A 129 5.42 -8.63 -8.65
C LEU A 129 5.99 -8.08 -7.32
N ILE A 130 5.40 -7.01 -6.79
CA ILE A 130 5.81 -6.39 -5.54
C ILE A 130 5.11 -7.03 -4.33
N ILE A 131 3.86 -7.48 -4.50
CA ILE A 131 2.99 -7.95 -3.41
C ILE A 131 3.13 -9.46 -3.16
N SER A 132 3.55 -10.23 -4.18
CA SER A 132 3.74 -11.68 -4.14
C SER A 132 4.92 -12.14 -3.29
#